data_AF-A0A7C5LFU4-F1
#
_entry.id   AF-A0A7C5LFU4-F1
#
_cell.length_a   1.000
_cell.length_b   1.000
_cell.length_c   1.000
_cell.angle_alpha   90.00
_cell.angle_beta   90.00
_cell.angle_gamma   90.00
#
_symmetry.space_group_name_H-M   'P 1'
#
loop_
_entity.id
_entity.type
_entity.pdbx_description
1 polymer ?
#
loop_
_entity_poly.entity_id
_entity_poly.type
_entity_poly.pdbx_seq_one_letter_code
_entity_poly.pdbx_strand_id
1 'polypeptide(L)' 'MKNCSMSRKLSLPDATASAMILNGKIDLKGVLFSVFPQIYKPVRGLLLRSGTRLRNWSFLQEGADG' A
#
# COMPACT_ATOMS: atom_id res chain seq x y z
N MET A 1 3.05 18.92 -19.17
CA MET A 1 3.89 17.96 -18.42
C MET A 1 3.28 16.57 -18.55
N LYS A 2 3.78 15.74 -19.47
CA LYS A 2 3.29 14.37 -19.68
C LYS A 2 3.93 13.44 -18.64
N ASN A 3 3.13 13.03 -17.66
CA ASN A 3 3.02 11.67 -17.15
C ASN A 3 4.28 10.96 -16.62
N CYS A 4 4.72 11.31 -15.41
CA CYS A 4 5.42 10.34 -14.56
C CYS A 4 4.42 9.37 -13.90
N SER A 5 3.60 8.67 -14.70
CA SER A 5 2.62 7.68 -14.22
C SER A 5 3.31 6.60 -13.37
N MET A 6 4.54 6.24 -13.73
CA MET A 6 5.38 5.33 -12.95
C MET A 6 5.83 5.92 -11.61
N SER A 7 6.27 7.19 -11.59
CA SER A 7 6.68 7.87 -10.35
C SER A 7 5.54 7.88 -9.33
N ARG A 8 4.32 8.25 -9.76
CA ARG A 8 3.15 8.22 -8.85
C ARG A 8 2.85 6.83 -8.31
N LYS A 9 2.94 5.78 -9.15
CA LYS A 9 2.69 4.40 -8.72
C LYS A 9 3.73 3.89 -7.71
N LEU A 10 4.95 4.41 -7.75
CA LEU A 10 6.04 4.03 -6.84
C LEU A 10 6.03 4.88 -5.55
N SER A 11 5.85 6.19 -5.67
CA SER A 11 5.98 7.12 -4.54
C SER A 11 4.74 7.17 -3.65
N LEU A 12 3.54 6.94 -4.20
CA LEU A 12 2.30 7.00 -3.43
C LEU A 12 2.20 5.91 -2.35
N PRO A 13 2.50 4.62 -2.62
CA PRO A 13 2.49 3.60 -1.58
C PRO A 13 3.47 3.88 -0.45
N ASP A 14 4.68 4.33 -0.80
CA ASP A 14 5.74 4.65 0.15
C ASP A 14 5.34 5.80 1.08
N ALA A 15 4.96 6.95 0.50
CA ALA A 15 4.49 8.11 1.26
C ALA A 15 3.26 7.78 2.13
N THR A 16 2.36 6.93 1.65
CA THR A 16 1.19 6.49 2.40
C THR A 16 1.59 5.62 3.59
N ALA A 17 2.50 4.67 3.40
CA ALA A 17 2.99 3.81 4.47
C ALA A 17 3.73 4.62 5.53
N SER A 18 4.61 5.55 5.14
CA SER A 18 5.29 6.47 6.06
C SER A 18 4.29 7.29 6.88
N ALA A 19 3.27 7.86 6.23
CA ALA A 19 2.23 8.63 6.93
C ALA A 19 1.42 7.75 7.90
N MET A 20 1.18 6.49 7.58
CA MET A 20 0.47 5.55 8.47
C MET A 20 1.29 5.16 9.69
N ILE A 21 2.60 4.98 9.53
CA ILE A 21 3.53 4.73 10.65
C ILE A 21 3.58 5.95 11.57
N LEU A 22 3.77 7.15 11.00
CA LEU A 22 3.84 8.40 11.77
C LEU A 22 2.56 8.71 12.55
N ASN A 23 1.39 8.34 12.01
CA ASN A 23 0.09 8.50 12.67
C ASN A 23 -0.25 7.35 13.63
N GLY A 24 0.65 6.39 13.86
CA GLY A 24 0.42 5.24 14.75
C GLY A 24 -0.62 4.24 14.23
N LYS A 25 -0.98 4.27 12.94
CA LYS A 25 -1.91 3.30 12.33
C LYS A 25 -1.23 1.98 11.98
N ILE A 26 0.10 2.01 11.78
CA ILE A 26 0.95 0.83 11.65
C ILE A 26 1.99 0.94 12.76
N ASP A 27 1.83 0.12 13.82
CA ASP A 27 2.72 0.10 15.00
C ASP A 27 3.50 -1.23 15.12
N LEU A 28 3.63 -1.94 14.00
CA LEU A 28 4.41 -3.16 13.96
C LEU A 28 5.91 -2.83 14.05
N LYS A 29 6.64 -3.60 14.86
CA LYS A 29 8.07 -3.40 15.12
C LYS A 29 8.93 -4.40 14.36
N GLY A 30 10.14 -4.00 13.98
CA GLY A 30 11.12 -4.84 13.28
C GLY A 30 11.26 -4.51 11.79
N VAL A 31 11.88 -5.43 11.04
CA VAL A 31 12.01 -5.32 9.58
C VAL A 31 10.78 -5.98 8.94
N LEU A 32 9.94 -5.16 8.32
CA LEU A 32 8.63 -5.58 7.81
C LEU A 32 8.54 -5.41 6.30
N PHE A 33 7.73 -6.26 5.69
CA PHE A 33 7.44 -6.22 4.26
C PHE A 33 5.96 -5.93 4.01
N SER A 34 5.65 -5.26 2.90
CA SER A 34 4.27 -4.89 2.52
C SER A 34 3.38 -6.08 2.13
N VAL A 35 3.83 -7.33 2.34
CA VAL A 35 3.00 -8.53 2.17
C VAL A 35 2.09 -8.79 3.38
N PHE A 36 2.41 -8.21 4.53
CA PHE A 36 1.59 -8.41 5.73
C PHE A 36 0.21 -7.73 5.58
N PRO A 37 -0.91 -8.44 5.85
CA PRO A 37 -2.26 -7.89 5.76
C PRO A 37 -2.48 -6.61 6.55
N GLN A 38 -1.81 -6.49 7.67
CA GLN A 38 -1.87 -5.34 8.57
C GLN A 38 -1.23 -4.08 7.95
N ILE A 39 -0.37 -4.24 6.95
CA ILE A 39 0.32 -3.16 6.23
C ILE A 39 -0.36 -2.90 4.88
N TYR A 40 -0.62 -3.94 4.07
CA TYR A 40 -1.14 -3.73 2.72
C TYR A 40 -2.61 -3.28 2.70
N LYS A 41 -3.47 -3.79 3.60
CA LYS A 41 -4.89 -3.43 3.63
C LYS A 41 -5.12 -1.93 3.85
N PRO A 42 -4.51 -1.29 4.87
CA PRO A 42 -4.70 0.14 5.09
C PRO A 42 -4.08 0.98 3.96
N VAL A 43 -2.88 0.63 3.48
CA VAL A 43 -2.22 1.34 2.36
C VAL A 43 -3.08 1.27 1.09
N ARG A 44 -3.65 0.10 0.76
CA ARG A 44 -4.58 -0.08 -0.36
C ARG A 44 -5.83 0.80 -0.23
N GLY A 45 -6.43 0.84 0.96
CA GLY A 45 -7.63 1.66 1.20
C GLY A 45 -7.40 3.14 0.89
N LEU A 46 -6.21 3.65 1.18
CA LEU A 46 -5.84 5.04 0.93
C LEU A 46 -5.47 5.29 -0.55
N LEU A 47 -4.77 4.35 -1.19
CA LEU A 47 -4.44 4.41 -2.62
C LEU A 47 -5.68 4.39 -3.52
N LEU A 48 -6.71 3.63 -3.13
CA LEU A 48 -8.00 3.63 -3.83
C LEU A 48 -8.70 4.99 -3.71
N ARG A 49 -8.63 5.63 -2.53
CA ARG A 49 -9.19 6.98 -2.31
C ARG A 49 -8.46 8.06 -3.12
N SER A 50 -7.16 7.90 -3.36
CA SER A 50 -6.39 8.79 -4.25
C SER A 50 -6.57 8.48 -5.74
N GLY A 51 -7.55 7.63 -6.11
CA GLY A 51 -7.89 7.31 -7.50
C GLY A 51 -6.97 6.29 -8.17
N THR A 52 -6.05 5.66 -7.43
CA THR A 52 -5.16 4.63 -7.99
C THR A 52 -5.85 3.27 -7.95
N ARG A 53 -6.40 2.85 -9.09
CA ARG A 53 -7.01 1.50 -9.24
C ARG A 53 -5.97 0.48 -9.70
N LEU A 54 -5.84 -0.61 -8.95
CA LEU A 54 -5.10 -1.80 -9.36
C LEU A 54 -6.06 -2.76 -10.05
N ARG A 55 -5.75 -3.14 -11.29
CA ARG A 55 -6.68 -3.83 -12.19
C ARG A 55 -6.88 -5.32 -11.83
N ASN A 56 -5.86 -5.97 -11.27
CA ASN A 56 -5.87 -7.39 -10.90
C ASN A 56 -5.30 -7.59 -9.49
N TRP A 57 -6.11 -7.39 -8.44
CA TRP A 57 -5.68 -7.59 -7.05
C TRP A 57 -5.92 -9.03 -6.53
N SER A 58 -6.64 -9.85 -7.28
CA SER A 58 -7.07 -11.19 -6.87
C SER A 58 -5.91 -12.16 -6.60
N PHE A 59 -4.72 -11.91 -7.17
CA PHE A 59 -3.55 -12.80 -7.05
C PHE A 59 -2.87 -12.81 -5.67
N LEU A 60 -3.14 -11.83 -4.80
CA LEU A 60 -2.56 -11.76 -3.45
C LEU A 60 -3.52 -12.27 -2.36
N GLN A 61 -4.77 -12.60 -2.71
CA GLN A 61 -5.78 -13.11 -1.78
C GLN A 61 -5.60 -14.62 -1.53
N GLU A 62 -5.18 -15.38 -2.53
CA GLU A 62 -5.02 -16.85 -2.43
C GLU A 62 -3.90 -17.31 -1.49
N GLY A 63 -3.01 -16.42 -1.04
CA GLY A 63 -1.88 -16.77 -0.15
C GLY A 63 -1.99 -16.26 1.29
N ALA A 64 -3.08 -15.59 1.67
CA ALA A 64 -3.23 -14.97 3.00
C ALA A 64 -4.30 -15.60 3.89
N ASP A 65 -5.09 -16.52 3.33
CA ASP A 65 -6.17 -17.26 4.02
C ASP A 65 -5.86 -18.77 4.13
N GLY A 66 -4.58 -19.16 3.96
CA GLY A 66 -4.07 -20.52 4.11
C GLY A 66 -3.09 -20.65 5.27
#